data_AF-A0A838JTV9-F1
#
_entry.id   AF-A0A838JTV9-F1
#
_cell.length_a   1.000
_cell.length_b   1.000
_cell.length_c   1.000
_cell.angle_alpha   90.00
_cell.angle_beta   90.00
_cell.angle_gamma   90.00
#
_symmetry.space_group_name_H-M   'P 1'
#
loop_
_entity.id
_entity.type
_entity.pdbx_description
1 polymer ?
#
loop_
_entity_poly.entity_id
_entity_poly.type
_entity_poly.pdbx_seq_one_letter_code
_entity_poly.pdbx_strand_id
1 'polypeptide(L)'
;MSEGHAQYFGTFWIIVGDGVDDGGVRWLVFTLGADGDPKELPVFSFEEEALLFLGLGGLKGHWRASRITATDLVTLLTGPYRGARGVVLDPFPEVGLRGYLGAVNFGREEFVDLLGSGHGRASVRAAWDTLR
;
A
#
# COMPACT_ATOMS: atom_id res chain seq x y z
N MET A 1 12.88 -0.58 -30.76
CA MET A 1 11.71 -0.86 -29.91
C MET A 1 12.22 -1.08 -28.51
N SER A 2 12.00 -0.11 -27.61
CA SER A 2 12.09 -0.24 -26.14
C SER A 2 11.73 1.14 -25.54
N GLU A 3 10.50 1.58 -25.80
CA GLU A 3 9.86 2.64 -24.99
C GLU A 3 9.20 1.97 -23.79
N GLY A 4 9.34 2.53 -22.59
CA GLY A 4 8.49 2.11 -21.45
C GLY A 4 9.07 2.24 -20.05
N HIS A 5 10.31 2.69 -19.84
CA HIS A 5 10.94 2.63 -18.49
C HIS A 5 10.93 3.95 -17.71
N ALA A 6 10.13 4.95 -18.11
CA ALA A 6 10.10 6.27 -17.48
C ALA A 6 8.78 6.65 -16.78
N GLN A 7 7.71 5.82 -16.81
CA GLN A 7 6.36 6.28 -16.42
C GLN A 7 5.80 5.73 -15.10
N TYR A 8 6.56 4.99 -14.29
CA TYR A 8 5.98 4.30 -13.12
C TYR A 8 6.39 4.83 -11.73
N PHE A 9 7.34 5.77 -11.63
CA PHE A 9 7.73 6.35 -10.32
C PHE A 9 6.89 7.58 -9.96
N GLY A 10 5.62 7.34 -9.67
CA GLY A 10 4.71 8.39 -9.19
C GLY A 10 3.33 7.91 -8.77
N THR A 11 2.97 6.67 -9.09
CA THR A 11 1.66 6.09 -8.74
C THR A 11 1.83 4.71 -8.14
N PHE A 12 1.09 4.47 -7.06
CA PHE A 12 0.98 3.22 -6.35
C PHE A 12 -0.47 2.76 -6.35
N TRP A 13 -0.70 1.57 -5.85
CA TRP A 13 -2.02 1.02 -5.63
C TRP A 13 -2.23 0.73 -4.15
N ILE A 14 -3.42 1.03 -3.67
CA ILE A 14 -3.87 0.73 -2.31
C ILE A 14 -5.24 0.06 -2.38
N ILE A 15 -5.63 -0.60 -1.30
CA ILE A 15 -6.98 -1.14 -1.18
C ILE A 15 -7.84 -0.14 -0.43
N VAL A 16 -8.91 0.32 -1.08
CA VAL A 16 -9.88 1.24 -0.51
C VAL A 16 -11.25 0.59 -0.42
N GLY A 17 -12.07 1.03 0.50
CA GLY A 17 -13.45 0.58 0.59
C GLY A 17 -14.36 1.64 1.15
N ASP A 18 -15.65 1.35 1.08
CA ASP A 18 -16.67 2.25 1.59
C ASP A 18 -16.85 2.01 3.09
N GLY A 19 -16.62 3.04 3.90
CA GLY A 19 -16.96 3.09 5.32
C GLY A 19 -18.17 3.99 5.54
N VAL A 20 -18.96 3.67 6.57
CA VAL A 20 -20.00 4.55 7.08
C VAL A 20 -19.56 5.03 8.45
N ASP A 21 -19.44 6.34 8.63
CA ASP A 21 -19.42 6.97 9.95
C ASP A 21 -20.69 7.82 10.15
N ASP A 22 -20.88 8.36 11.34
CA ASP A 22 -22.07 9.16 11.70
C ASP A 22 -22.26 10.42 10.82
N GLY A 23 -21.30 10.76 9.95
CA GLY A 23 -21.33 11.90 9.03
C GLY A 23 -21.47 11.56 7.54
N GLY A 24 -21.49 10.28 7.14
CA GLY A 24 -21.71 9.86 5.74
C GLY A 24 -20.78 8.77 5.23
N VAL A 25 -20.67 8.66 3.90
CA VAL A 25 -19.76 7.71 3.23
C VAL A 25 -18.34 8.27 3.31
N ARG A 26 -17.44 7.53 3.96
CA ARG A 26 -16.02 7.84 4.03
C ARG A 26 -15.22 6.73 3.35
N TRP A 27 -14.28 7.13 2.50
CA TRP A 27 -13.30 6.19 1.94
C TRP A 27 -12.38 5.69 3.07
N LEU A 28 -12.42 4.38 3.31
CA LEU A 28 -11.49 3.68 4.20
C LEU A 28 -10.36 3.11 3.35
N VAL A 29 -9.13 3.23 3.84
CA VAL A 29 -7.97 2.49 3.34
C VAL A 29 -7.78 1.27 4.22
N PHE A 30 -7.63 0.12 3.56
CA PHE A 30 -7.39 -1.15 4.21
C PHE A 30 -6.04 -1.14 4.92
N THR A 31 -5.96 -1.81 6.06
CA THR A 31 -4.73 -1.94 6.85
C THR A 31 -4.58 -3.37 7.33
N LEU A 32 -3.33 -3.81 7.39
CA LEU A 32 -2.90 -5.11 7.89
C LEU A 32 -2.78 -5.06 9.41
N GLY A 33 -3.35 -6.06 10.09
CA GLY A 33 -3.33 -6.17 11.55
C GLY A 33 -4.31 -7.24 12.05
N ALA A 34 -4.09 -7.73 13.27
CA ALA A 34 -5.06 -8.58 13.96
C ALA A 34 -6.13 -7.70 14.64
N ASP A 35 -7.33 -8.23 14.82
CA ASP A 35 -8.51 -7.55 15.37
C ASP A 35 -8.17 -6.50 16.43
N GLY A 36 -8.42 -5.24 16.09
CA GLY A 36 -8.34 -4.09 17.00
C GLY A 36 -7.07 -3.23 16.94
N ASP A 37 -6.02 -3.64 16.19
CA ASP A 37 -4.81 -2.83 16.05
C ASP A 37 -4.34 -2.83 14.58
N PRO A 38 -4.87 -1.91 13.74
CA PRO A 38 -4.38 -1.72 12.38
C PRO A 38 -2.94 -1.18 12.41
N LYS A 39 -1.99 -1.95 11.88
CA LYS A 39 -0.55 -1.66 12.03
C LYS A 39 0.11 -1.20 10.76
N GLU A 40 -0.26 -1.75 9.62
CA GLU A 40 0.54 -1.59 8.42
C GLU A 40 -0.34 -1.31 7.20
N LEU A 41 0.09 -0.38 6.35
CA LEU A 41 -0.63 -0.03 5.13
C LEU A 41 -0.03 -0.82 3.96
N PRO A 42 -0.80 -1.69 3.29
CA PRO A 42 -0.32 -2.40 2.12
C PRO A 42 -0.28 -1.46 0.92
N VAL A 43 0.88 -1.35 0.28
CA VAL A 43 1.10 -0.55 -0.93
C VAL A 43 1.58 -1.47 -2.03
N PHE A 44 0.90 -1.43 -3.16
CA PHE A 44 1.19 -2.27 -4.30
C PHE A 44 1.81 -1.46 -5.42
N SER A 45 2.76 -2.08 -6.11
CA SER A 45 3.46 -1.48 -7.24
C SER A 45 2.61 -1.57 -8.51
N PHE A 46 1.81 -2.65 -8.65
CA PHE A 46 0.90 -2.85 -9.79
C PHE A 46 -0.56 -3.11 -9.37
N GLU A 47 -1.49 -2.85 -10.29
CA GLU A 47 -2.93 -3.09 -10.06
C GLU A 47 -3.17 -4.59 -9.87
N GLU A 48 -2.49 -5.41 -10.66
CA GLU A 48 -2.62 -6.86 -10.67
C GLU A 48 -2.28 -7.47 -9.30
N GLU A 49 -1.27 -6.94 -8.61
CA GLU A 49 -0.89 -7.39 -7.26
C GLU A 49 -1.96 -7.02 -6.23
N ALA A 50 -2.51 -5.80 -6.32
CA ALA A 50 -3.61 -5.35 -5.47
C ALA A 50 -4.88 -6.18 -5.71
N LEU A 51 -5.22 -6.49 -6.96
CA LEU A 51 -6.36 -7.34 -7.31
C LEU A 51 -6.15 -8.79 -6.88
N LEU A 52 -4.93 -9.33 -7.02
CA LEU A 52 -4.57 -10.66 -6.54
C LEU A 52 -4.74 -10.75 -5.01
N PHE A 53 -4.28 -9.72 -4.30
CA PHE A 53 -4.44 -9.60 -2.85
C PHE A 53 -5.92 -9.59 -2.44
N LEU A 54 -6.77 -8.84 -3.13
CA LEU A 54 -8.22 -8.84 -2.89
C LEU A 54 -8.85 -10.23 -3.13
N GLY A 55 -8.51 -10.85 -4.26
CA GLY A 55 -9.09 -12.13 -4.68
C GLY A 55 -8.72 -13.29 -3.75
N LEU A 56 -7.45 -13.38 -3.36
CA LEU A 56 -6.93 -14.46 -2.52
C LEU A 56 -7.05 -14.19 -1.02
N GLY A 57 -6.96 -12.93 -0.59
CA GLY A 57 -7.07 -12.52 0.81
C GLY A 57 -8.49 -12.58 1.38
N GLY A 58 -9.49 -12.90 0.56
CA GLY A 58 -10.89 -13.02 0.99
C GLY A 58 -11.58 -11.69 1.30
N LEU A 59 -10.98 -10.56 0.92
CA LEU A 59 -11.53 -9.21 1.06
C LEU A 59 -12.62 -9.00 0.01
N LYS A 60 -13.87 -9.37 0.35
CA LYS A 60 -15.02 -9.30 -0.57
C LYS A 60 -15.89 -8.06 -0.34
N GLY A 61 -16.62 -7.67 -1.40
CA GLY A 61 -17.77 -6.76 -1.34
C GLY A 61 -17.40 -5.28 -1.45
N HIS A 62 -16.91 -4.70 -0.35
CA HIS A 62 -16.74 -3.25 -0.21
C HIS A 62 -15.31 -2.76 -0.48
N TRP A 63 -14.35 -3.67 -0.69
CA TRP A 63 -12.96 -3.34 -0.97
C TRP A 63 -12.65 -3.39 -2.47
N ARG A 64 -11.85 -2.43 -2.95
CA ARG A 64 -11.40 -2.30 -4.34
C ARG A 64 -9.96 -1.77 -4.40
N ALA A 65 -9.26 -2.15 -5.46
CA ALA A 65 -7.97 -1.54 -5.77
C ALA A 65 -8.19 -0.09 -6.24
N SER A 66 -7.35 0.82 -5.79
CA SER A 66 -7.37 2.21 -6.23
C SER A 66 -5.95 2.74 -6.39
N ARG A 67 -5.73 3.41 -7.52
CA ARG A 67 -4.48 4.12 -7.79
C ARG A 67 -4.38 5.35 -6.89
N ILE A 68 -3.18 5.61 -6.38
CA ILE A 68 -2.84 6.77 -5.56
C ILE A 68 -1.49 7.34 -6.00
N THR A 69 -1.31 8.66 -5.99
CA THR A 69 -0.01 9.25 -6.29
C THR A 69 0.95 9.14 -5.10
N ALA A 70 2.25 9.24 -5.32
CA ALA A 70 3.22 9.29 -4.23
C ALA A 70 2.93 10.46 -3.25
N THR A 71 2.53 11.62 -3.78
CA THR A 71 2.18 12.80 -2.97
C THR A 71 0.92 12.57 -2.13
N ASP A 72 -0.10 11.96 -2.73
CA ASP A 72 -1.34 11.63 -2.01
C ASP A 72 -1.10 10.55 -0.97
N LEU A 73 -0.21 9.59 -1.25
CA LEU A 73 0.17 8.54 -0.31
C LEU A 73 0.94 9.11 0.90
N VAL A 74 1.84 10.08 0.68
CA VAL A 74 2.46 10.83 1.79
C VAL A 74 1.39 11.55 2.60
N THR A 75 0.49 12.27 1.95
CA THR A 75 -0.61 13.01 2.62
C THR A 75 -1.48 12.08 3.47
N LEU A 76 -1.78 10.89 2.95
CA LEU A 76 -2.53 9.85 3.65
C LEU A 76 -1.80 9.40 4.92
N LEU A 77 -0.51 9.08 4.82
CA LEU A 77 0.32 8.58 5.92
C LEU A 77 0.64 9.64 6.98
N THR A 78 0.75 10.91 6.60
CA THR A 78 0.97 12.01 7.54
C THR A 78 -0.33 12.54 8.16
N GLY A 79 -1.48 12.24 7.56
CA GLY A 79 -2.78 12.75 7.97
C GLY A 79 -3.70 11.68 8.56
N PRO A 80 -4.73 11.20 7.81
CA PRO A 80 -5.73 10.27 8.33
C PRO A 80 -5.16 8.94 8.85
N TYR A 81 -4.04 8.49 8.29
CA TYR A 81 -3.38 7.22 8.63
C TYR A 81 -2.06 7.40 9.39
N ARG A 82 -1.90 8.53 10.10
CA ARG A 82 -0.76 8.73 11.00
C ARG A 82 -0.69 7.71 12.15
N GLY A 83 -1.72 6.91 12.38
CA GLY A 83 -1.68 5.80 13.35
C GLY A 83 -0.97 4.55 12.83
N ALA A 84 -0.73 4.44 11.52
CA ALA A 84 -0.04 3.30 10.93
C ALA A 84 1.41 3.22 11.42
N ARG A 85 1.85 2.02 11.79
CA ARG A 85 3.23 1.71 12.19
C ARG A 85 4.17 1.68 10.99
N GLY A 86 3.68 1.21 9.85
CA GLY A 86 4.51 1.02 8.67
C GLY A 86 3.74 0.84 7.38
N VAL A 87 4.51 0.63 6.34
CA VAL A 87 4.04 0.32 4.98
C VAL A 87 4.63 -1.02 4.57
N VAL A 88 3.79 -1.89 4.04
CA VAL A 88 4.20 -3.20 3.53
C VAL A 88 4.07 -3.17 2.01
N LEU A 89 5.17 -3.41 1.32
CA LEU A 89 5.23 -3.37 -0.14
C LEU A 89 4.92 -4.73 -0.75
N ASP A 90 4.02 -4.74 -1.73
CA ASP A 90 3.58 -5.91 -2.49
C ASP A 90 3.34 -7.15 -1.62
N PRO A 91 2.55 -7.04 -0.54
CA PRO A 91 2.29 -8.19 0.30
C PRO A 91 1.60 -9.27 -0.52
N PHE A 92 2.20 -10.46 -0.56
CA PHE A 92 1.54 -11.62 -1.13
C PHE A 92 0.50 -12.16 -0.14
N PRO A 93 -0.73 -12.45 -0.59
CA PRO A 93 -1.75 -13.02 0.29
C PRO A 93 -1.38 -14.47 0.62
N GLU A 94 -0.91 -14.73 1.84
CA GLU A 94 -0.90 -16.10 2.35
C GLU A 94 -2.32 -16.54 2.72
N VAL A 95 -2.64 -17.80 2.42
CA VAL A 95 -3.91 -18.41 2.82
C VAL A 95 -3.95 -18.48 4.35
N GLY A 96 -4.71 -17.57 4.96
CA GLY A 96 -4.80 -17.43 6.41
C GLY A 96 -3.85 -16.36 6.93
N LEU A 97 -4.44 -15.23 7.36
CA LEU A 97 -3.86 -14.00 7.92
C LEU A 97 -2.83 -14.21 9.07
N ARG A 98 -1.70 -14.90 8.84
CA ARG A 98 -0.67 -15.15 9.87
C ARG A 98 0.76 -14.82 9.49
N GLY A 99 1.03 -14.37 8.28
CA GLY A 99 2.35 -13.86 7.90
C GLY A 99 2.35 -13.25 6.51
N TYR A 100 3.17 -12.22 6.30
CA TYR A 100 3.51 -11.69 4.99
C TYR A 100 4.94 -12.18 4.68
N LEU A 101 5.08 -13.30 3.98
CA LEU A 101 6.41 -13.77 3.55
C LEU A 101 6.91 -12.87 2.41
N GLY A 102 8.18 -12.46 2.49
CA GLY A 102 8.88 -11.76 1.41
C GLY A 102 8.54 -10.28 1.21
N ALA A 103 7.63 -9.70 2.00
CA ALA A 103 7.26 -8.30 1.83
C ALA A 103 8.30 -7.37 2.49
N VAL A 104 8.71 -6.31 1.78
CA VAL A 104 9.55 -5.27 2.38
C VAL A 104 8.66 -4.40 3.25
N ASN A 105 9.03 -4.28 4.52
CA ASN A 105 8.34 -3.44 5.49
C ASN A 105 9.19 -2.20 5.77
N PHE A 106 8.60 -1.02 5.60
CA PHE A 106 9.19 0.25 5.96
C PHE A 106 8.45 0.83 7.16
N GLY A 107 9.20 1.42 8.09
CA GLY A 107 8.58 2.30 9.08
C GLY A 107 7.86 3.45 8.36
N ARG A 108 6.73 3.92 8.92
CA ARG A 108 5.94 5.00 8.27
C ARG A 108 6.79 6.23 7.97
N GLU A 109 7.57 6.69 8.94
CA GLU A 109 8.42 7.89 8.80
C GLU A 109 9.53 7.66 7.78
N GLU A 110 10.19 6.50 7.84
CA GLU A 110 11.19 6.09 6.86
C GLU A 110 10.61 6.10 5.44
N PHE A 111 9.41 5.55 5.24
CA PHE A 111 8.75 5.52 3.93
C PHE A 111 8.36 6.92 3.44
N VAL A 112 7.88 7.80 4.32
CA VAL A 112 7.56 9.19 3.97
C VAL A 112 8.83 9.94 3.55
N ASP A 113 9.91 9.80 4.30
CA ASP A 113 11.20 10.41 4.00
C ASP A 113 11.77 9.89 2.66
N LEU A 114 11.56 8.60 2.38
CA LEU A 114 11.94 7.93 1.15
C LEU A 114 11.16 8.46 -0.07
N LEU A 115 9.86 8.73 0.08
CA LEU A 115 9.05 9.34 -0.98
C LEU A 115 9.36 10.83 -1.18
N GLY A 116 9.71 11.54 -0.11
CA GLY A 116 10.04 12.97 -0.11
C GLY A 116 11.45 13.27 -0.63
N SER A 117 12.39 12.36 -0.43
CA SER A 117 13.77 12.50 -0.89
C SER A 117 13.90 12.01 -2.34
N GLY A 118 14.41 12.83 -3.26
CA GLY A 118 14.63 12.42 -4.66
C GLY A 118 15.52 11.16 -4.82
N HIS A 119 16.33 10.82 -3.82
CA HIS A 119 17.10 9.57 -3.71
C HIS A 119 16.28 8.37 -3.24
N GLY A 120 15.25 8.58 -2.41
CA GLY A 120 14.49 7.50 -1.83
C GLY A 120 13.58 6.81 -2.85
N ARG A 121 13.09 7.52 -3.86
CA ARG A 121 12.38 6.91 -5.01
C ARG A 121 13.18 5.80 -5.70
N ALA A 122 14.51 5.97 -5.81
CA ALA A 122 15.40 4.96 -6.37
C ALA A 122 15.65 3.80 -5.38
N SER A 123 15.61 4.06 -4.07
CA SER A 123 15.72 3.02 -3.04
C SER A 123 14.44 2.19 -2.89
N VAL A 124 13.24 2.78 -2.96
CA VAL A 124 11.98 2.01 -3.07
C VAL A 124 12.02 1.14 -4.32
N ARG A 125 12.50 1.70 -5.44
CA ARG A 125 12.73 0.93 -6.67
C ARG A 125 13.65 -0.25 -6.46
N ALA A 126 14.82 -0.03 -5.87
CA ALA A 126 15.79 -1.08 -5.62
C ALA A 126 15.22 -2.17 -4.71
N ALA A 127 14.43 -1.80 -3.70
CA ALA A 127 13.72 -2.74 -2.85
C ALA A 127 12.73 -3.60 -3.66
N TRP A 128 11.96 -2.99 -4.57
CA TRP A 128 11.04 -3.72 -5.47
C TRP A 128 11.75 -4.58 -6.52
N ASP A 129 12.84 -4.08 -7.09
CA ASP A 129 13.64 -4.83 -8.09
C ASP A 129 14.31 -6.07 -7.46
N THR A 130 14.50 -6.08 -6.13
CA THR A 130 15.06 -7.23 -5.39
C THR A 130 14.00 -8.30 -5.04
N LEU A 131 12.71 -7.96 -5.12
CA LEU A 131 11.60 -8.87 -4.83
C LEU A 131 11.07 -9.63 -6.05
N ARG A 132 11.61 -9.39 -7.25
CA ARG A 132 11.31 -10.10 -8.50
C ARG A 132 12.41 -11.08 -8.88
#